data_AF-A0A358DIV3-F1
#
_entry.id   AF-A0A358DIV3-F1
#
_cell.length_a   1.000
_cell.length_b   1.000
_cell.length_c   1.000
_cell.angle_alpha   90.00
_cell.angle_beta   90.00
_cell.angle_gamma   90.00
#
_symmetry.space_group_name_H-M   'P 1'
#
loop_
_entity.id
_entity.type
_entity.pdbx_description
1 polymer ?
#
loop_
_entity_poly.entity_id
_entity_poly.type
_entity_poly.pdbx_seq_one_letter_code
_entity_poly.pdbx_strand_id
1 'polypeptide(L)'
;YAEIARAFKIKDFALMPHLEYNGGLGTGFSIPSSYLAGAQYPFKLGNFFMGTYLAYKLNAFTELSHDVQWTLTWNSAFPNSKVSLAGFLDLWTENKNRATGEGGKKLILLSEPQVWYNFTPNFAIGSEIELSYNFV
;
A
#
# COMPACT_ATOMS: atom_id res chain seq x y z
N TYR A 1 0.90 14.30 -3.33
CA TYR A 1 0.82 13.13 -2.43
C TYR A 1 2.23 12.61 -2.19
N ALA A 2 2.52 12.13 -0.99
CA ALA A 2 3.77 11.49 -0.63
C ALA A 2 3.51 10.35 0.35
N GLU A 3 4.26 9.27 0.18
CA GLU A 3 4.21 8.08 1.00
C GLU A 3 5.63 7.66 1.38
N ILE A 4 5.80 7.27 2.63
CA ILE A 4 7.05 6.72 3.15
C ILE A 4 6.70 5.47 3.93
N ALA A 5 7.11 4.31 3.44
CA ALA A 5 6.94 3.02 4.10
C ALA A 5 8.30 2.40 4.42
N ARG A 6 8.46 1.85 5.63
CA ARG A 6 9.71 1.20 6.07
C ARG A 6 9.46 0.00 6.95
N ALA A 7 9.97 -1.15 6.49
CA ALA A 7 10.13 -2.34 7.29
C ALA A 7 11.57 -2.46 7.85
N PHE A 8 11.70 -2.87 9.11
CA PHE A 8 12.98 -3.00 9.81
C PHE A 8 13.30 -4.48 10.06
N LYS A 9 14.39 -4.99 9.45
CA LYS A 9 14.83 -6.37 9.71
C LYS A 9 15.55 -6.48 11.05
N ILE A 10 15.02 -7.31 11.94
CA ILE A 10 15.63 -7.61 13.23
C ILE A 10 16.28 -9.00 13.17
N LYS A 11 17.59 -9.06 12.89
CA LYS A 11 18.36 -10.31 12.76
C LYS A 11 17.57 -11.33 11.91
N ASP A 12 17.39 -12.55 12.42
CA ASP A 12 16.68 -13.64 11.75
C ASP A 12 15.18 -13.70 12.10
N PHE A 13 14.64 -12.72 12.84
CA PHE A 13 13.22 -12.70 13.17
C PHE A 13 12.38 -12.64 11.88
N ALA A 14 11.35 -13.49 11.81
CA ALA A 14 10.56 -13.70 10.60
C ALA A 14 9.75 -12.45 10.24
N LEU A 15 9.19 -11.78 11.26
CA LEU A 15 8.43 -10.53 11.08
C LEU A 15 9.35 -9.32 11.19
N MET A 16 9.03 -8.28 10.42
CA MET A 16 9.72 -7.00 10.42
C MET A 16 8.76 -5.95 10.95
N PRO A 17 9.08 -5.16 11.99
CA PRO A 17 8.28 -3.99 12.32
C PRO A 17 8.14 -3.08 11.10
N HIS A 18 6.92 -2.63 10.84
CA HIS A 18 6.55 -1.78 9.72
C HIS A 18 6.06 -0.44 10.24
N LEU A 19 6.57 0.65 9.68
CA LEU A 19 6.08 2.01 9.89
C LEU A 19 5.81 2.64 8.55
N GLU A 20 4.69 3.36 8.43
CA GLU A 20 4.33 4.04 7.20
C GLU A 20 3.58 5.35 7.47
N TYR A 21 3.80 6.32 6.58
CA TYR A 21 3.15 7.62 6.56
C TYR A 21 2.66 7.92 5.16
N ASN A 22 1.38 8.30 5.04
CA ASN A 22 0.74 8.67 3.78
C ASN A 22 0.11 10.06 3.96
N GLY A 23 0.33 10.98 3.04
CA GLY A 23 -0.32 12.30 3.10
C GLY A 23 0.12 13.25 2.01
N GLY A 24 -0.33 14.49 2.08
CA GLY A 24 0.13 15.52 1.15
C GLY A 24 -0.86 16.65 0.95
N LEU A 25 -0.59 17.45 -0.07
CA LEU A 25 -1.40 18.61 -0.46
C LEU A 25 -1.77 18.50 -1.93
N GLY A 26 -2.98 18.95 -2.25
CA GLY A 26 -3.48 19.18 -3.60
C GLY A 26 -3.78 20.67 -3.80
N THR A 27 -4.10 21.07 -5.04
CA THR A 27 -4.46 22.45 -5.33
C THR A 27 -5.78 22.81 -4.66
N GLY A 28 -5.71 23.56 -3.56
CA GLY A 28 -6.88 24.02 -2.80
C GLY A 28 -7.41 23.04 -1.74
N PHE A 29 -6.73 21.93 -1.46
CA PHE A 29 -7.13 20.98 -0.41
C PHE A 29 -5.93 20.24 0.22
N SER A 30 -6.09 19.75 1.45
CA SER A 30 -5.14 18.83 2.08
C SER A 30 -5.65 17.38 1.97
N ILE A 31 -4.71 16.45 1.77
CA ILE A 31 -4.97 15.02 1.87
C ILE A 31 -4.75 14.66 3.34
N PRO A 32 -5.77 14.17 4.07
CA PRO A 32 -5.61 13.77 5.46
C PRO A 32 -4.46 12.77 5.61
N SER A 33 -3.56 13.05 6.55
CA SER A 33 -2.44 12.15 6.82
C SER A 33 -2.95 10.84 7.40
N SER A 34 -2.24 9.75 7.13
CA SER A 34 -2.41 8.50 7.87
C SER A 34 -1.06 7.97 8.34
N TYR A 35 -1.07 7.34 9.50
CA TYR A 35 0.10 6.78 10.16
C TYR A 35 -0.15 5.31 10.43
N LEU A 36 0.76 4.46 9.99
CA LEU A 36 0.63 3.03 10.10
C LEU A 36 1.77 2.45 10.92
N ALA A 37 1.44 1.51 11.80
CA ALA A 37 2.40 0.74 12.56
C ALA A 37 1.94 -0.72 12.61
N GLY A 38 2.84 -1.65 12.26
CA GLY A 38 2.47 -3.05 12.10
C GLY A 38 3.65 -3.99 11.98
N ALA A 39 3.38 -5.17 11.42
CA ALA A 39 4.38 -6.19 11.14
C ALA A 39 4.28 -6.64 9.68
N GLN A 40 5.42 -6.65 8.99
CA GLN A 40 5.60 -7.10 7.62
C GLN A 40 6.31 -8.46 7.58
N TYR A 41 5.89 -9.31 6.64
CA TYR A 41 6.51 -10.57 6.32
C TYR A 41 6.86 -10.61 4.82
N PRO A 42 8.15 -10.59 4.44
CA PRO A 42 8.57 -10.83 3.08
C PRO A 42 8.66 -12.32 2.79
N PHE A 43 8.26 -12.73 1.58
CA PHE A 43 8.34 -14.11 1.14
C PHE A 43 8.53 -14.20 -0.39
N LYS A 44 8.82 -15.40 -0.89
CA LYS A 44 8.86 -15.67 -2.32
C LYS A 44 7.71 -16.56 -2.72
N LEU A 45 7.11 -16.27 -3.87
CA LEU A 45 6.10 -17.11 -4.50
C LEU A 45 6.52 -17.38 -5.96
N GLY A 46 7.21 -18.49 -6.19
CA GLY A 46 7.84 -18.78 -7.47
C GLY A 46 8.85 -17.69 -7.86
N ASN A 47 8.59 -17.01 -8.97
CA ASN A 47 9.43 -15.91 -9.48
C ASN A 47 9.12 -14.55 -8.82
N PHE A 48 8.09 -14.46 -7.99
CA PHE A 48 7.70 -13.22 -7.33
C PHE A 48 8.42 -13.04 -6.01
N PHE A 49 8.90 -11.82 -5.78
CA PHE A 49 9.21 -11.29 -4.46
C PHE A 49 7.95 -10.64 -3.93
N MET A 50 7.51 -11.07 -2.76
CA MET A 50 6.26 -10.68 -2.14
C MET A 50 6.53 -10.02 -0.78
N GLY A 51 5.68 -9.09 -0.39
CA GLY A 51 5.60 -8.59 0.97
C GLY A 51 4.15 -8.55 1.41
N THR A 52 3.86 -8.92 2.65
CA THR A 52 2.55 -8.65 3.24
C THR A 52 2.70 -8.06 4.62
N TYR A 53 1.85 -7.11 4.98
CA TYR A 53 1.82 -6.57 6.34
C TYR A 53 0.40 -6.40 6.85
N LEU A 54 0.27 -6.49 8.17
CA LEU A 54 -0.92 -6.08 8.90
C LEU A 54 -0.51 -4.93 9.82
N ALA A 55 -1.21 -3.81 9.73
CA ALA A 55 -0.91 -2.61 10.47
C ALA A 55 -2.16 -2.02 11.10
N TYR A 56 -1.98 -1.44 12.27
CA TYR A 56 -2.88 -0.43 12.77
C TYR A 56 -2.68 0.84 11.93
N LYS A 57 -3.77 1.43 11.44
CA LYS A 57 -3.80 2.66 10.66
C LYS A 57 -4.57 3.72 11.44
N LEU A 58 -3.91 4.84 11.69
CA LEU A 58 -4.54 6.04 12.23
C LEU A 58 -4.74 7.02 11.08
N ASN A 59 -5.98 7.19 10.63
CA ASN A 59 -6.32 8.26 9.69
C ASN A 59 -6.62 9.54 10.47
N ALA A 60 -5.86 10.59 10.19
CA ALA A 60 -5.98 11.92 10.79
C ALA A 60 -7.02 12.77 10.05
N PHE A 61 -8.25 12.27 9.96
CA PHE A 61 -9.40 13.08 9.53
C PHE A 61 -9.76 14.12 10.61
N THR A 62 -10.81 14.91 10.37
CA THR A 62 -11.37 15.82 11.39
C THR A 62 -11.72 15.07 12.67
N GLU A 63 -12.36 13.91 12.53
CA GLU A 63 -12.50 12.94 13.63
C GLU A 63 -11.57 11.75 13.37
N LEU A 64 -10.70 11.45 14.34
CA LEU A 64 -9.70 10.40 14.18
C LEU A 64 -10.37 9.05 13.86
N SER A 65 -9.82 8.36 12.86
CA SER A 65 -10.28 7.02 12.52
C SER A 65 -9.18 6.02 12.83
N HIS A 66 -9.49 5.11 13.76
CA HIS A 66 -8.66 3.99 14.18
C HIS A 66 -9.03 2.75 13.38
N ASP A 67 -8.09 2.22 12.62
CA ASP A 67 -8.35 1.25 11.58
C ASP A 67 -7.30 0.15 11.52
N VAL A 68 -7.61 -0.89 10.76
CA VAL A 68 -6.65 -1.95 10.39
C VAL A 68 -6.46 -1.90 8.89
N GLN A 69 -5.22 -1.99 8.44
CA GLN A 69 -4.86 -2.17 7.04
C GLN A 69 -4.10 -3.48 6.86
N TRP A 70 -4.53 -4.27 5.88
CA TRP A 70 -3.79 -5.39 5.34
C TRP A 70 -3.29 -5.03 3.95
N THR A 71 -2.01 -5.26 3.70
CA THR A 71 -1.38 -4.96 2.43
C THR A 71 -0.64 -6.18 1.91
N LEU A 72 -0.68 -6.36 0.59
CA LEU A 72 0.11 -7.32 -0.18
C LEU A 72 0.82 -6.57 -1.30
N THR A 73 2.13 -6.72 -1.42
CA THR A 73 2.94 -6.19 -2.53
C THR A 73 3.62 -7.34 -3.27
N TRP A 74 3.83 -7.16 -4.57
CA TRP A 74 4.54 -8.12 -5.39
C TRP A 74 5.36 -7.44 -6.47
N ASN A 75 6.49 -8.05 -6.79
CA ASN A 75 7.27 -7.72 -7.97
C ASN A 75 7.98 -8.97 -8.52
N SER A 76 8.11 -9.03 -9.85
CA SER A 76 8.80 -10.10 -10.57
C SER A 76 9.39 -9.57 -11.86
N ALA A 77 10.58 -10.04 -12.22
CA ALA A 77 11.16 -9.88 -13.55
C ALA A 77 11.25 -11.27 -14.19
N PHE A 78 10.51 -11.47 -15.29
CA PHE A 78 10.46 -12.74 -16.02
C PHE A 78 11.75 -12.98 -16.83
N PRO A 79 11.99 -14.21 -17.34
CA PRO A 79 13.23 -14.56 -18.04
C PRO A 79 13.63 -13.53 -19.11
N ASN A 80 14.94 -13.19 -19.12
CA ASN A 80 15.56 -12.10 -19.91
C ASN A 80 15.20 -10.68 -19.47
N SER A 81 14.49 -10.51 -18.34
CA SER A 81 14.10 -9.23 -17.76
C SER A 81 13.34 -8.31 -18.72
N LYS A 82 12.75 -8.84 -19.81
CA LYS A 82 12.00 -8.03 -20.78
C LYS A 82 10.60 -7.67 -20.29
N VAL A 83 10.02 -8.49 -19.41
CA VAL A 83 8.71 -8.24 -18.83
C VAL A 83 8.84 -8.25 -17.32
N SER A 84 8.35 -7.19 -16.68
CA SER A 84 8.20 -7.12 -15.23
C SER A 84 6.73 -7.04 -14.87
N LEU A 85 6.35 -7.72 -13.79
CA LEU A 85 5.06 -7.55 -13.14
C LEU A 85 5.29 -6.95 -11.76
N ALA A 86 4.44 -6.02 -11.38
CA ALA A 86 4.47 -5.39 -10.06
C ALA A 86 3.04 -5.05 -9.61
N GLY A 87 2.90 -4.61 -8.38
CA GLY A 87 1.65 -4.06 -7.88
C GLY A 87 1.47 -4.28 -6.39
N PHE A 88 0.33 -3.80 -5.91
CA PHE A 88 -0.08 -3.97 -4.53
C PHE A 88 -1.59 -4.20 -4.43
N LEU A 89 -2.03 -4.66 -3.26
CA LEU A 89 -3.42 -4.70 -2.82
C LEU A 89 -3.45 -4.22 -1.38
N ASP A 90 -4.21 -3.17 -1.13
CA ASP A 90 -4.52 -2.62 0.18
C ASP A 90 -5.99 -2.87 0.51
N LEU A 91 -6.22 -3.29 1.74
CA LEU A 91 -7.54 -3.48 2.30
C LEU A 91 -7.56 -2.85 3.70
N TRP A 92 -8.35 -1.79 3.90
CA TRP A 92 -8.44 -1.13 5.19
C TRP A 92 -9.86 -0.71 5.55
N THR A 93 -10.09 -0.44 6.84
CA THR A 93 -11.31 0.22 7.29
C THR A 93 -11.11 1.71 7.43
N GLU A 94 -12.18 2.49 7.37
CA GLU A 94 -12.18 3.88 7.84
C GLU A 94 -13.58 4.32 8.28
N ASN A 95 -13.67 5.40 9.08
CA ASN A 95 -14.96 5.99 9.46
C ASN A 95 -15.78 6.36 8.20
N LYS A 96 -17.07 5.99 8.19
CA LYS A 96 -17.99 6.39 7.11
C LYS A 96 -18.14 7.91 7.07
N ASN A 97 -18.36 8.53 8.23
CA ASN A 97 -18.32 9.97 8.38
C ASN A 97 -16.96 10.41 8.94
N ARG A 98 -16.10 10.96 8.09
CA ARG A 98 -14.77 11.44 8.45
C ARG A 98 -14.79 12.71 9.33
N ALA A 99 -15.93 13.41 9.41
CA ALA A 99 -16.11 14.64 10.18
C ALA A 99 -16.64 14.40 11.60
N THR A 100 -17.54 13.42 11.77
CA THR A 100 -18.20 13.15 13.06
C THR A 100 -17.87 11.78 13.65
N GLY A 101 -17.25 10.87 12.88
CA GLY A 101 -17.03 9.49 13.29
C GLY A 101 -18.28 8.59 13.28
N GLU A 102 -19.45 9.15 12.95
CA GLU A 102 -20.72 8.43 12.99
C GLU A 102 -20.91 7.46 11.82
N GLY A 103 -21.85 6.52 11.98
CA GLY A 103 -22.23 5.55 10.93
C GLY A 103 -21.34 4.31 10.84
N GLY A 104 -20.31 4.22 11.70
CA GLY A 104 -19.40 3.09 11.79
C GLY A 104 -18.30 3.11 10.74
N LYS A 105 -17.78 1.92 10.40
CA LYS A 105 -16.67 1.76 9.45
C LYS A 105 -17.16 1.36 8.05
N LYS A 106 -16.45 1.80 7.02
CA LYS A 106 -16.51 1.22 5.67
C LYS A 106 -15.20 0.50 5.36
N LEU A 107 -15.30 -0.56 4.57
CA LEU A 107 -14.17 -1.27 4.01
C LEU A 107 -13.75 -0.58 2.71
N ILE A 108 -12.46 -0.37 2.54
CA ILE A 108 -11.84 0.20 1.35
C ILE A 108 -10.90 -0.84 0.77
N LEU A 109 -10.94 -1.00 -0.55
CA LEU A 109 -9.96 -1.77 -1.31
C LEU A 109 -9.34 -0.86 -2.37
N LEU A 110 -8.02 -0.96 -2.50
CA LEU A 110 -7.26 -0.39 -3.61
C LEU A 110 -6.24 -1.41 -4.09
N SER A 111 -6.14 -1.60 -5.40
CA SER A 111 -5.10 -2.43 -5.99
C SER A 111 -4.71 -1.89 -7.34
N GLU A 112 -3.40 -1.84 -7.59
CA GLU A 112 -2.82 -1.35 -8.84
C GLU A 112 -1.84 -2.39 -9.39
N PRO A 113 -2.31 -3.52 -9.94
CA PRO A 113 -1.45 -4.42 -10.72
C PRO A 113 -0.87 -3.70 -11.94
N GLN A 114 0.43 -3.90 -12.16
CA GLN A 114 1.20 -3.28 -13.22
C GLN A 114 1.91 -4.33 -14.07
N VAL A 115 2.02 -4.02 -15.37
CA VAL A 115 2.83 -4.76 -16.34
C VAL A 115 3.78 -3.81 -17.04
N TRP A 116 5.05 -4.20 -17.16
CA TRP A 116 6.10 -3.39 -17.74
C TRP A 116 6.87 -4.18 -18.80
N TYR A 117 7.18 -3.53 -19.91
CA TYR A 117 8.09 -4.01 -20.93
C TYR A 117 9.41 -3.22 -20.86
N ASN A 118 10.50 -3.90 -20.49
CA ASN A 118 11.84 -3.33 -20.40
C ASN A 118 12.57 -3.51 -21.74
N PHE A 119 12.62 -2.44 -22.54
CA PHE A 119 13.30 -2.46 -23.83
C PHE A 119 14.79 -2.14 -23.73
N THR A 120 15.22 -1.52 -22.62
CA THR A 120 16.63 -1.43 -22.21
C THR A 120 16.76 -1.72 -20.72
N PRO A 121 17.98 -1.92 -20.17
CA PRO A 121 18.17 -2.04 -18.72
C PRO A 121 17.76 -0.81 -17.90
N ASN A 122 17.54 0.34 -18.54
CA ASN A 122 17.25 1.62 -17.88
C ASN A 122 15.86 2.17 -18.20
N PHE A 123 15.21 1.66 -19.24
CA PHE A 123 13.94 2.18 -19.73
C PHE A 123 12.92 1.09 -19.91
N ALA A 124 11.72 1.35 -19.39
CA ALA A 124 10.55 0.51 -19.49
C ALA A 124 9.34 1.34 -19.88
N ILE A 125 8.39 0.71 -20.55
CA ILE A 125 7.05 1.24 -20.78
C ILE A 125 6.05 0.23 -20.22
N GLY A 126 5.00 0.69 -19.57
CA GLY A 126 4.07 -0.18 -18.89
C GLY A 126 2.67 0.38 -18.82
N SER A 127 1.80 -0.41 -18.21
CA SER A 127 0.43 -0.04 -17.89
C SER A 127 0.12 -0.48 -16.47
N GLU A 128 -0.83 0.23 -15.88
CA GLU A 128 -1.42 -0.07 -14.59
C GLU A 128 -2.92 -0.27 -14.78
N ILE A 129 -3.52 -1.10 -13.94
CA ILE A 129 -4.97 -1.22 -13.83
C ILE A 129 -5.34 -0.86 -12.40
N GLU A 130 -6.08 0.23 -12.20
CA GLU A 130 -6.61 0.60 -10.90
C GLU A 130 -7.90 -0.19 -10.62
N LEU A 131 -7.94 -0.87 -9.48
CA LEU A 131 -9.11 -1.56 -8.94
C LEU A 131 -9.44 -0.96 -7.58
N SER A 132 -10.61 -0.32 -7.47
CA SER A 132 -11.02 0.39 -6.27
C SER A 132 -12.43 0.01 -5.80
N TYR A 133 -12.62 -0.03 -4.47
CA TYR A 133 -13.93 -0.16 -3.83
C TYR A 133 -14.02 0.79 -2.65
N ASN A 134 -15.02 1.69 -2.66
CA ASN A 134 -15.21 2.79 -1.70
C ASN A 134 -14.03 3.79 -1.58
N PHE A 135 -13.03 3.67 -2.45
CA PHE A 135 -11.87 4.56 -2.55
C PHE A 135 -12.21 5.71 -3.51
N VAL A 136 -12.44 6.90 -2.96
CA VAL A 136 -12.71 8.17 -3.66
C VAL A 136 -12.20 9.32 -2.79
#